data_AF-A0A5D9C286-F1
#
_entry.id   AF-A0A5D9C286-F1
#
_cell.length_a   1.000
_cell.length_b   1.000
_cell.length_c   1.000
_cell.angle_alpha   90.00
_cell.angle_beta   90.00
_cell.angle_gamma   90.00
#
_symmetry.space_group_name_H-M   'P 1'
#
loop_
_entity.id
_entity.type
_entity.pdbx_description
1 polymer ?
#
loop_
_entity_poly.entity_id
_entity_poly.type
_entity_poly.pdbx_seq_one_letter_code
_entity_poly.pdbx_strand_id
1 'polypeptide(L)'
;MSGPSDEYAHGRRDGLRLALAILAAEEAKWAALLGESRSWRTNQTREIRHKTLQVAQGRLQTALKRMTPKTGDTVSRELGAALDKLGL
;
A
#
# COMPACT_ATOMS: atom_id res chain seq x y z
N MET A 1 22.25 -14.00 14.69
CA MET A 1 20.96 -13.90 15.41
C MET A 1 20.58 -12.44 15.42
N SER A 2 19.52 -12.05 14.70
CA SER A 2 19.01 -10.69 14.75
C SER A 2 18.48 -10.42 16.16
N GLY A 3 18.85 -9.27 16.73
CA GLY A 3 18.41 -8.89 18.08
C GLY A 3 16.94 -8.43 18.09
N PRO A 4 16.30 -8.33 19.26
CA PRO A 4 14.88 -7.94 19.39
C PRO A 4 14.53 -6.58 18.74
N SER A 5 15.51 -5.68 18.61
CA SER A 5 15.36 -4.39 17.91
C SER A 5 15.21 -4.55 16.39
N ASP A 6 15.89 -5.53 15.80
CA ASP A 6 15.90 -5.78 14.35
C ASP A 6 14.61 -6.48 13.90
N GLU A 7 14.08 -7.39 14.73
CA GLU A 7 12.74 -7.98 14.57
C GLU A 7 11.64 -6.92 14.62
N TYR A 8 11.70 -5.99 15.58
CA TYR A 8 10.76 -4.88 15.67
C TYR A 8 10.83 -3.96 14.43
N ALA A 9 12.03 -3.66 13.94
CA ALA A 9 12.21 -2.90 12.71
C ALA A 9 11.69 -3.64 11.46
N HIS A 10 11.79 -4.98 11.45
CA HIS A 10 11.20 -5.82 10.42
C HIS A 10 9.67 -5.74 10.43
N GLY A 11 9.03 -5.97 11.60
CA GLY A 11 7.58 -5.91 11.74
C GLY A 11 6.96 -4.56 11.34
N ARG A 12 7.66 -3.44 11.60
CA ARG A 12 7.19 -2.13 11.11
C ARG A 12 7.25 -1.99 9.59
N ARG A 13 8.29 -2.53 8.94
CA ARG A 13 8.41 -2.50 7.47
C ARG A 13 7.32 -3.36 6.84
N ASP A 14 7.04 -4.53 7.40
CA ASP A 14 5.99 -5.41 6.89
C ASP A 14 4.60 -4.83 7.10
N GLY A 15 4.35 -4.17 8.23
CA GLY A 15 3.10 -3.44 8.45
C GLY A 15 2.89 -2.33 7.41
N LEU A 16 3.93 -1.58 7.05
CA LEU A 16 3.85 -0.56 5.99
C LEU A 16 3.61 -1.18 4.61
N ARG A 17 4.25 -2.31 4.31
CA ARG A 17 4.05 -3.04 3.06
C ARG A 17 2.63 -3.60 2.93
N LEU A 18 2.09 -4.17 4.01
CA LEU A 18 0.71 -4.63 4.08
C LEU A 18 -0.26 -3.47 3.85
N ALA A 19 -0.05 -2.34 4.54
CA ALA A 19 -0.87 -1.15 4.37
C ALA A 19 -0.85 -0.63 2.91
N LEU A 20 0.31 -0.64 2.25
CA LEU A 20 0.42 -0.28 0.83
C LEU A 20 -0.39 -1.20 -0.08
N ALA A 21 -0.35 -2.50 0.15
CA ALA A 21 -1.09 -3.45 -0.65
C ALA A 21 -2.62 -3.32 -0.48
N ILE A 22 -3.09 -3.11 0.75
CA ILE A 22 -4.51 -2.82 1.01
C ILE A 22 -4.95 -1.56 0.25
N LEU A 23 -4.15 -0.48 0.31
CA LEU A 23 -4.46 0.76 -0.42
C LEU A 23 -4.45 0.57 -1.94
N ALA A 24 -3.57 -0.28 -2.47
CA ALA A 24 -3.52 -0.58 -3.90
C ALA A 24 -4.77 -1.36 -4.35
N ALA A 25 -5.21 -2.34 -3.56
CA ALA A 25 -6.45 -3.07 -3.83
C ALA A 25 -7.67 -2.14 -3.80
N GLU A 26 -7.73 -1.22 -2.84
CA GLU A 26 -8.80 -0.20 -2.81
C GLU A 26 -8.72 0.76 -4.01
N GLU A 27 -7.52 1.20 -4.40
CA GLU A 27 -7.36 2.04 -5.59
C GLU A 27 -7.89 1.35 -6.84
N ALA A 28 -7.55 0.07 -7.04
CA ALA A 28 -8.02 -0.72 -8.18
C ALA A 28 -9.56 -0.80 -8.25
N LYS A 29 -10.23 -0.98 -7.10
CA LYS A 29 -11.70 -0.96 -7.04
C LYS A 29 -12.29 0.37 -7.50
N TRP A 30 -11.69 1.50 -7.09
CA TRP A 30 -12.17 2.83 -7.46
C TRP A 30 -11.81 3.20 -8.90
N ALA A 31 -10.64 2.78 -9.39
CA ALA A 31 -10.19 3.00 -10.75
C ALA A 31 -11.19 2.42 -11.77
N ALA A 32 -11.71 1.21 -11.50
CA ALA A 32 -12.71 0.56 -12.35
C ALA A 32 -14.07 1.30 -12.43
N LEU A 33 -14.31 2.29 -11.57
CA LEU A 33 -15.57 3.05 -11.52
C LEU A 33 -15.45 4.47 -12.07
N LEU A 34 -14.25 4.90 -12.48
CA LEU A 34 -14.03 6.25 -12.99
C LEU A 34 -14.74 6.44 -14.34
N GLY A 35 -15.52 7.52 -14.47
CA GLY A 35 -16.25 7.83 -15.72
C GLY A 35 -17.54 7.02 -15.94
N GLU A 36 -17.78 5.94 -15.19
CA GLU A 36 -18.91 5.03 -15.40
C GLU A 36 -20.30 5.64 -15.08
N SER A 37 -20.37 6.73 -14.31
CA SER A 37 -21.66 7.37 -14.00
C SER A 37 -22.05 8.40 -15.04
N ARG A 38 -23.34 8.48 -15.37
CA ARG A 38 -23.91 9.61 -16.12
C ARG A 38 -23.90 10.93 -15.33
N SER A 39 -23.77 10.85 -14.01
CA SER A 39 -23.69 12.02 -13.12
C SER A 39 -22.23 12.47 -12.97
N TRP A 40 -21.94 13.70 -13.44
CA TRP A 40 -20.61 14.29 -13.32
C TRP A 40 -20.16 14.43 -11.87
N ARG A 41 -21.07 14.74 -10.93
CA ARG A 41 -20.73 14.85 -9.49
C ARG A 41 -20.29 13.51 -8.90
N THR A 42 -20.92 12.42 -9.35
CA THR A 42 -20.54 11.07 -8.92
C THR A 42 -19.14 10.74 -9.42
N ASN A 43 -18.84 11.01 -10.69
CA ASN A 43 -17.50 10.78 -11.24
C ASN A 43 -16.45 11.64 -10.53
N GLN A 44 -16.73 12.93 -10.29
CA GLN A 44 -15.84 13.81 -9.54
C GLN A 44 -15.54 13.28 -8.13
N THR A 45 -16.56 12.78 -7.42
CA THR A 45 -16.37 12.18 -6.09
C THR A 45 -15.49 10.93 -6.15
N ARG A 46 -15.66 10.09 -7.18
CA ARG A 46 -14.83 8.90 -7.40
C ARG A 46 -13.38 9.27 -7.72
N GLU A 47 -13.16 10.27 -8.56
CA GLU A 47 -11.82 10.80 -8.86
C GLU A 47 -11.11 11.33 -7.62
N ILE A 48 -11.82 12.06 -6.75
CA ILE A 48 -11.26 12.56 -5.49
C ILE A 48 -10.83 11.39 -4.59
N ARG A 49 -11.66 10.35 -4.45
CA ARG A 49 -11.32 9.16 -3.66
C ARG A 49 -10.11 8.42 -4.23
N HIS A 50 -10.09 8.21 -5.56
CA HIS A 50 -8.96 7.60 -6.25
C HIS A 50 -7.66 8.38 -6.01
N LYS A 51 -7.67 9.70 -6.18
CA LYS A 51 -6.50 10.55 -5.89
C LYS A 51 -6.09 10.52 -4.42
N THR A 52 -7.04 10.43 -3.50
CA THR A 52 -6.76 10.35 -2.06
C THR A 52 -6.00 9.05 -1.73
N LEU A 53 -6.37 7.93 -2.37
CA LEU A 53 -5.66 6.65 -2.23
C LEU A 53 -4.23 6.75 -2.77
N GLN A 54 -4.02 7.37 -3.94
CA GLN A 54 -2.70 7.61 -4.50
C GLN A 54 -1.80 8.44 -3.58
N VAL A 55 -2.35 9.51 -2.99
CA VAL A 55 -1.62 10.33 -2.02
C VAL A 55 -1.25 9.53 -0.77
N ALA A 56 -2.18 8.73 -0.24
CA ALA A 56 -1.92 7.87 0.92
C ALA A 56 -0.80 6.86 0.63
N GLN A 57 -0.85 6.19 -0.53
CA GLN A 57 0.20 5.27 -0.97
C GLN A 57 1.56 5.99 -1.08
N GLY A 58 1.63 7.15 -1.72
CA GLY A 58 2.87 7.92 -1.85
C GLY A 58 3.50 8.29 -0.49
N ARG A 59 2.67 8.63 0.50
CA ARG A 59 3.12 8.90 1.88
C ARG A 59 3.66 7.65 2.56
N LEU A 60 2.98 6.51 2.43
CA LEU A 60 3.45 5.25 3.01
C LEU A 60 4.71 4.73 2.32
N GLN A 61 4.83 4.85 0.99
CA GLN A 61 6.05 4.55 0.26
C GLN A 61 7.22 5.41 0.75
N THR A 62 6.97 6.71 0.99
CA THR A 62 7.97 7.62 1.54
C THR A 62 8.42 7.18 2.94
N ALA A 63 7.47 6.80 3.81
CA ALA A 63 7.79 6.28 5.14
C ALA A 63 8.61 4.97 5.05
N LEU A 64 8.19 4.03 4.21
CA LEU A 64 8.89 2.76 4.00
C LEU A 64 10.33 2.96 3.48
N LYS A 65 10.52 3.86 2.51
CA LYS A 65 11.85 4.22 1.98
C LYS A 65 12.77 4.79 3.05
N ARG A 66 12.24 5.56 4.01
CA ARG A 66 13.01 6.10 5.14
C ARG A 66 13.37 5.04 6.18
N MET A 67 12.57 3.98 6.29
CA MET A 67 12.77 2.89 7.25
C MET A 67 13.59 1.72 6.68
N THR A 68 13.76 1.66 5.36
CA THR A 68 14.57 0.63 4.72
C THR A 68 16.03 1.08 4.75
N PRO A 69 16.93 0.35 5.44
CA PRO A 69 18.36 0.64 5.39
C PRO A 69 18.85 0.58 3.93
N LYS A 70 19.86 1.38 3.55
CA LYS A 70 20.45 1.37 2.19
C LYS A 70 21.10 0.03 1.79
N THR A 71 21.08 -0.97 2.67
CA THR A 71 21.74 -2.27 2.50
C THR A 71 20.73 -3.38 2.85
N GLY A 72 20.23 -4.12 1.85
CA GLY A 72 19.56 -5.42 2.07
C GLY A 72 18.22 -5.60 1.36
N ASP A 73 18.28 -6.19 0.17
CA ASP A 73 17.22 -6.35 -0.83
C ASP A 73 16.38 -7.65 -0.70
N THR A 74 16.29 -8.24 0.48
CA THR A 74 15.84 -9.64 0.64
C THR A 74 14.39 -9.87 1.04
N VAL A 75 13.55 -8.84 1.20
CA VAL A 75 12.24 -8.96 1.88
C VAL A 75 11.05 -8.68 0.95
N SER A 76 11.12 -9.11 -0.31
CA SER A 76 10.00 -8.94 -1.26
C SER A 76 9.10 -10.17 -1.39
N ARG A 77 9.54 -11.36 -0.92
CA ARG A 77 8.84 -12.64 -1.15
C ARG A 77 7.80 -12.98 -0.08
N GLU A 78 8.05 -12.62 1.19
CA GLU A 78 7.10 -12.85 2.29
C GLU A 78 5.86 -11.96 2.18
N LEU A 79 6.00 -10.75 1.61
CA LEU A 79 4.89 -9.85 1.39
C LEU A 79 3.87 -10.44 0.39
N GLY A 80 4.34 -11.04 -0.71
CA GLY A 80 3.45 -11.66 -1.69
C GLY A 80 2.58 -12.75 -1.08
N ALA A 81 3.16 -13.59 -0.21
CA ALA A 81 2.43 -14.65 0.49
C ALA A 81 1.40 -14.12 1.50
N ALA A 82 1.63 -12.94 2.09
CA ALA A 82 0.68 -12.32 3.01
C ALA A 82 -0.56 -11.75 2.30
N LEU A 83 -0.41 -11.31 1.05
CA LEU A 83 -1.50 -10.78 0.23
C LEU A 83 -2.41 -11.89 -0.30
N ASP A 84 -1.83 -12.98 -0.80
CA ASP A 84 -2.57 -14.17 -1.21
C ASP A 84 -3.45 -14.73 -0.08
N LYS A 85 -2.97 -14.67 1.17
CA LYS A 85 -3.70 -15.14 2.35
C LYS A 85 -4.89 -14.24 2.72
N LEU A 86 -4.86 -12.97 2.32
CA LEU A 86 -5.95 -12.01 2.53
C LEU A 86 -6.95 -11.98 1.37
N GLY A 87 -6.72 -12.79 0.32
CA GLY A 87 -7.56 -12.81 -0.89
C GLY A 87 -7.47 -11.51 -1.69
N LEU A 88 -6.32 -10.83 -1.60
CA LEU A 88 -5.98 -9.60 -2.31
C LEU A 88 -4.96 -9.87 -3.41
#